data_AF-A0A7C1BLF0-F1
#
_entry.id   AF-A0A7C1BLF0-F1
#
_cell.length_a   1.000
_cell.length_b   1.000
_cell.length_c   1.000
_cell.angle_alpha   90.00
_cell.angle_beta   90.00
_cell.angle_gamma   90.00
#
_symmetry.space_group_name_H-M   'P 1'
#
loop_
_entity.id
_entity.type
_entity.pdbx_description
1 polymer ?
#
loop_
_entity_poly.entity_id
_entity_poly.type
_entity_poly.pdbx_seq_one_letter_code
_entity_poly.pdbx_strand_id
1 'polypeptide(L)'
;FLAFYMLSGIGATAVHFLSDPHSPIPAVGASGAISGLLGAYVLLFPQAQIRTLVIYGFFLRLVLVPAFLYIGFWFLMQLLFAMLPTYMGIAYWAHIGGFLTGLILIKLLARRRRPTPIYQVYYHYV
;
A
#
# COMPACT_ATOMS: atom_id res chain seq x y z
N PHE A 1 -12.92 -6.16 7.98
CA PHE A 1 -12.59 -5.18 6.91
C PHE A 1 -12.81 -3.76 7.39
N LEU A 2 -14.06 -3.33 7.66
CA LEU A 2 -14.37 -1.92 7.98
C LEU A 2 -13.51 -1.33 9.11
N ALA A 3 -13.40 -2.03 10.24
CA ALA A 3 -12.56 -1.57 11.37
C ALA A 3 -11.08 -1.40 10.96
N PHE A 4 -10.51 -2.36 10.23
CA PHE A 4 -9.14 -2.27 9.74
C PHE A 4 -8.93 -1.06 8.82
N TYR A 5 -9.88 -0.84 7.91
CA TYR A 5 -9.87 0.28 6.97
C TYR A 5 -9.94 1.62 7.72
N MET A 6 -10.86 1.75 8.68
CA MET A 6 -11.03 2.97 9.47
C MET A 6 -9.81 3.25 10.36
N LEU A 7 -9.26 2.23 11.02
CA LEU A 7 -8.03 2.39 11.82
C LEU A 7 -6.83 2.77 10.95
N SER A 8 -6.71 2.19 9.76
CA SER A 8 -5.66 2.58 8.79
C SER A 8 -5.84 4.03 8.34
N GLY A 9 -7.06 4.48 8.11
CA GLY A 9 -7.38 5.87 7.80
C GLY A 9 -7.03 6.82 8.94
N ILE A 10 -7.36 6.47 10.18
CA ILE A 10 -7.00 7.27 11.36
C ILE A 10 -5.47 7.39 11.47
N GLY A 11 -4.73 6.30 11.32
CA GLY A 11 -3.27 6.32 11.32
C GLY A 11 -2.68 7.14 10.17
N ALA A 12 -3.26 7.05 8.98
CA ALA A 12 -2.89 7.87 7.83
C ALA A 12 -3.06 9.37 8.13
N THR A 13 -4.21 9.77 8.63
CA THR A 13 -4.51 11.17 8.99
C THR A 13 -3.60 11.67 10.09
N ALA A 14 -3.34 10.86 11.13
CA ALA A 14 -2.45 11.22 12.22
C ALA A 14 -1.02 11.50 11.73
N VAL A 15 -0.46 10.61 10.90
CA VAL A 15 0.90 10.80 10.34
C VAL A 15 0.96 12.03 9.42
N HIS A 16 -0.06 12.25 8.60
CA HIS A 16 -0.10 13.44 7.75
C HIS A 16 -0.18 14.73 8.57
N PHE A 17 -1.06 14.78 9.57
CA PHE A 17 -1.17 15.93 10.46
C PHE A 17 0.14 16.21 11.20
N LEU A 18 0.83 15.17 11.68
CA LEU A 18 2.12 15.34 12.35
C LEU A 18 3.24 15.80 11.40
N SER A 19 3.13 15.53 10.10
CA SER A 19 4.13 15.97 9.10
C SER A 19 4.04 17.45 8.77
N ASP A 20 2.83 18.03 8.80
CA ASP A 20 2.60 19.47 8.63
C ASP A 20 1.34 19.91 9.39
N PRO A 21 1.44 20.14 10.72
CA PRO A 21 0.30 20.47 11.57
C PRO A 21 -0.35 21.82 11.25
N HIS A 22 0.36 22.68 10.52
CA HIS A 22 -0.07 24.03 10.21
C HIS A 22 -0.47 24.20 8.74
N SER A 23 -0.55 23.10 7.97
CA SER A 23 -0.99 23.14 6.58
C SER A 23 -2.36 23.81 6.46
N PRO A 24 -2.48 24.89 5.67
CA PRO A 24 -3.78 25.51 5.39
C PRO A 24 -4.60 24.70 4.37
N ILE A 25 -3.99 23.68 3.76
CA ILE A 25 -4.62 22.84 2.74
C ILE A 25 -5.17 21.58 3.41
N PRO A 26 -6.48 21.34 3.35
CA PRO A 26 -7.07 20.15 3.94
C PRO A 26 -6.70 18.90 3.13
N ALA A 27 -6.33 17.83 3.83
CA ALA A 27 -6.14 16.52 3.23
C ALA A 27 -7.44 15.71 3.26
N VAL A 28 -8.03 15.48 2.09
CA VAL A 28 -9.26 14.70 1.94
C VAL A 28 -9.00 13.53 1.01
N GLY A 29 -9.26 12.31 1.47
CA GLY A 29 -9.14 11.14 0.61
C GLY A 29 -9.25 9.79 1.32
N ALA A 30 -9.80 8.82 0.60
CA ALA A 30 -9.83 7.41 1.00
C ALA A 30 -8.46 6.70 0.87
N SER A 31 -7.54 7.28 0.09
CA SER A 31 -6.31 6.65 -0.35
C SER A 31 -5.37 6.27 0.80
N GLY A 32 -5.33 7.02 1.90
CA GLY A 32 -4.57 6.67 3.10
C GLY A 32 -5.01 5.34 3.71
N ALA A 33 -6.32 5.14 3.87
CA ALA A 33 -6.87 3.88 4.37
C ALA A 33 -6.62 2.71 3.40
N ILE A 34 -6.72 2.95 2.09
CA ILE A 34 -6.36 1.97 1.05
C ILE A 34 -4.88 1.61 1.12
N SER A 35 -4.01 2.59 1.40
CA SER A 35 -2.57 2.36 1.59
C SER A 35 -2.31 1.37 2.73
N GLY A 36 -3.12 1.42 3.80
CA GLY A 36 -3.07 0.41 4.87
C GLY A 36 -3.49 -0.99 4.42
N LEU A 37 -4.48 -1.11 3.52
CA LEU A 37 -4.81 -2.40 2.90
C LEU A 37 -3.64 -2.93 2.06
N LEU A 38 -2.94 -2.06 1.32
CA LEU A 38 -1.75 -2.45 0.55
C LEU A 38 -0.61 -2.92 1.45
N GLY A 39 -0.38 -2.25 2.58
CA GLY A 39 0.57 -2.68 3.61
C GLY A 39 0.23 -4.06 4.17
N ALA A 40 -1.04 -4.31 4.46
CA ALA A 40 -1.49 -5.64 4.88
C ALA A 40 -1.31 -6.70 3.79
N TYR A 41 -1.69 -6.36 2.56
CA TYR A 41 -1.65 -7.26 1.42
C TYR A 41 -0.23 -7.71 1.10
N VAL A 42 0.73 -6.79 1.05
CA VAL A 42 2.12 -7.12 0.72
C VAL A 42 2.77 -8.01 1.77
N LEU A 43 2.40 -7.85 3.05
CA LEU A 43 2.91 -8.70 4.13
C LEU A 43 2.33 -10.10 4.07
N LEU A 44 1.02 -10.22 3.78
CA LEU A 44 0.34 -11.52 3.75
C LEU A 44 0.59 -12.30 2.45
N PHE A 45 0.74 -11.60 1.33
CA PHE A 45 0.78 -12.18 -0.01
C PHE A 45 1.94 -11.61 -0.86
N PRO A 46 3.19 -11.67 -0.40
CA PRO A 46 4.32 -11.02 -1.09
C PRO A 46 4.53 -11.54 -2.52
N GLN A 47 4.25 -12.83 -2.77
CA GLN A 47 4.43 -13.48 -4.07
C GLN A 47 3.19 -13.44 -4.97
N ALA A 48 2.08 -12.83 -4.53
CA ALA A 48 0.89 -12.71 -5.36
C ALA A 48 1.21 -11.93 -6.64
N GLN A 49 0.79 -12.46 -7.79
CA GLN A 49 1.09 -11.89 -9.09
C GLN A 49 0.06 -10.82 -9.46
N ILE A 50 0.51 -9.57 -9.57
CA ILE A 50 -0.30 -8.45 -10.03
C ILE A 50 -0.16 -8.37 -11.55
N ARG A 51 -1.28 -8.40 -12.26
CA ARG A 51 -1.30 -8.14 -13.72
C ARG A 51 -1.08 -6.66 -13.94
N THR A 52 0.09 -6.32 -14.45
CA THR A 52 0.52 -4.94 -14.66
C THR A 52 0.67 -4.67 -16.15
N LEU A 53 0.07 -3.57 -16.61
CA LEU A 53 0.33 -3.04 -17.93
C LEU A 53 1.63 -2.24 -17.88
N VAL A 54 2.67 -2.72 -18.56
CA VAL A 54 3.93 -2.00 -18.71
C VAL A 54 3.97 -1.39 -20.10
N ILE A 55 4.25 -0.09 -20.14
CA ILE A 55 4.39 0.70 -21.35
C ILE A 55 5.88 0.95 -21.55
N TYR A 56 6.43 0.51 -22.68
CA TYR A 56 7.82 0.76 -23.07
C TYR A 56 7.85 1.31 -24.50
N GLY A 57 7.82 2.64 -24.62
CA GLY A 57 7.67 3.34 -25.90
C GLY A 57 6.27 3.15 -26.49
N PHE A 58 6.20 2.65 -27.74
CA PHE A 58 4.94 2.36 -28.44
C PHE A 58 4.36 0.98 -28.12
N PHE A 59 5.02 0.16 -27.29
CA PHE A 59 4.58 -1.19 -26.98
C PHE A 59 3.89 -1.27 -25.62
N LEU A 60 2.75 -1.97 -25.60
CA LEU A 60 1.96 -2.27 -24.41
C LEU A 60 2.05 -3.77 -24.12
N ARG A 61 2.50 -4.14 -22.91
CA ARG A 61 2.55 -5.55 -22.50
C ARG A 61 1.95 -5.74 -21.12
N LEU A 62 1.10 -6.75 -20.99
CA LEU A 62 0.68 -7.26 -19.70
C LEU A 62 1.76 -8.22 -19.18
N VAL A 63 2.32 -7.89 -18.03
CA VAL A 63 3.28 -8.72 -17.31
C VAL A 63 2.75 -9.02 -15.91
N LEU A 64 3.22 -10.12 -15.33
CA LEU A 64 2.93 -10.48 -13.95
C LEU A 64 4.05 -9.97 -13.07
N VAL A 65 3.72 -9.12 -12.10
CA VAL A 65 4.68 -8.53 -11.16
C VAL A 65 4.32 -9.01 -9.75
N PRO A 66 5.26 -9.62 -9.01
CA PRO A 66 5.05 -9.94 -7.60
C PRO A 66 4.62 -8.72 -6.80
N ALA A 67 3.66 -8.89 -5.90
CA ALA A 67 3.10 -7.84 -5.08
C ALA A 67 4.16 -7.09 -4.27
N PHE A 68 5.18 -7.80 -3.74
CA PHE A 68 6.27 -7.15 -3.01
C PHE A 68 7.06 -6.15 -3.85
N LEU A 69 7.31 -6.45 -5.13
CA LEU A 69 7.99 -5.53 -6.04
C LEU A 69 7.08 -4.37 -6.41
N TYR A 70 5.85 -4.66 -6.81
CA TYR A 70 4.93 -3.62 -7.29
C TYR A 70 4.55 -2.63 -6.19
N ILE A 71 4.10 -3.15 -5.05
CA ILE A 71 3.67 -2.33 -3.90
C ILE A 71 4.88 -1.70 -3.21
N GLY A 72 6.00 -2.43 -3.11
CA GLY A 72 7.24 -1.90 -2.57
C GLY A 72 7.77 -0.71 -3.38
N PHE A 73 7.83 -0.85 -4.71
CA PHE A 73 8.17 0.25 -5.61
C PHE A 73 7.23 1.45 -5.43
N TRP A 74 5.91 1.23 -5.42
CA TRP A 74 4.93 2.29 -5.19
C TRP A 74 5.13 3.00 -3.85
N PHE A 75 5.44 2.27 -2.77
CA PHE A 75 5.71 2.83 -1.45
C PHE A 75 7.00 3.66 -1.41
N LEU A 76 8.07 3.18 -2.05
CA LEU A 76 9.31 3.95 -2.21
C LEU A 76 9.08 5.27 -2.96
N MET A 77 8.22 5.27 -3.97
CA MET A 77 7.81 6.50 -4.66
C MET A 77 7.06 7.46 -3.72
N GLN A 78 6.21 6.95 -2.81
CA GLN A 78 5.57 7.81 -1.80
C GLN A 78 6.60 8.48 -0.89
N LEU A 79 7.61 7.73 -0.43
CA LEU A 79 8.70 8.27 0.39
C LEU A 79 9.49 9.35 -0.36
N LEU A 80 9.85 9.09 -1.62
CA LEU A 80 10.59 10.05 -2.44
C LEU A 80 9.78 11.35 -2.61
N PHE A 81 8.51 11.23 -2.99
CA PHE A 81 7.67 12.40 -3.24
C PHE A 81 7.30 13.17 -1.97
N ALA A 82 7.22 12.50 -0.81
CA ALA A 82 7.03 13.17 0.47
C ALA A 82 8.19 14.10 0.87
N MET A 83 9.38 13.89 0.29
CA MET A 83 10.58 14.72 0.55
C MET A 83 10.74 15.85 -0.47
N LEU A 84 9.96 15.87 -1.55
CA LEU A 84 10.05 16.93 -2.54
C LEU A 84 9.30 18.18 -2.04
N PRO A 85 9.90 19.39 -2.16
CA PRO A 85 9.29 20.63 -1.69
C PRO A 85 8.10 21.08 -2.56
N THR A 86 7.85 20.42 -3.69
CA THR A 86 6.72 20.70 -4.56
C THR A 86 5.43 20.16 -3.97
N TYR A 87 4.52 21.08 -3.64
CA TYR A 87 3.12 20.76 -3.41
C TYR A 87 2.50 20.20 -4.71
N MET A 88 2.38 18.88 -4.79
CA MET A 88 1.73 18.19 -5.91
C MET A 88 0.23 17.91 -5.65
N GLY A 89 -0.36 18.50 -4.60
CA GLY A 89 -1.75 18.27 -4.22
C GLY A 89 -2.04 16.86 -3.69
N ILE A 90 -0.99 16.07 -3.40
CA ILE A 90 -1.10 14.70 -2.92
C ILE A 90 -0.53 14.62 -1.50
N ALA A 91 -1.32 14.11 -0.56
CA ALA A 91 -0.90 13.90 0.83
C ALA A 91 -0.04 12.63 0.97
N TYR A 92 1.20 12.66 0.45
CA TYR A 92 2.10 11.50 0.46
C TYR A 92 2.35 10.94 1.87
N TRP A 93 2.46 11.82 2.89
CA TRP A 93 2.56 11.40 4.28
C TRP A 93 1.33 10.62 4.79
N ALA A 94 0.14 10.87 4.25
CA ALA A 94 -1.04 10.07 4.56
C ALA A 94 -0.91 8.65 3.98
N HIS A 95 -0.39 8.49 2.76
CA HIS A 95 -0.13 7.18 2.17
C HIS A 95 0.91 6.39 2.98
N ILE A 96 2.01 7.05 3.37
CA ILE A 96 3.07 6.45 4.19
C ILE A 96 2.50 5.99 5.53
N GLY A 97 1.80 6.88 6.24
CA GLY A 97 1.21 6.57 7.55
C GLY A 97 0.16 5.47 7.48
N GLY A 98 -0.71 5.50 6.47
CA GLY A 98 -1.69 4.45 6.23
C GLY A 98 -1.04 3.10 6.00
N PHE A 99 -0.03 3.03 5.13
CA PHE A 99 0.71 1.81 4.82
C PHE A 99 1.38 1.20 6.06
N LEU A 100 2.09 2.01 6.83
CA LEU A 100 2.75 1.57 8.07
C LEU A 100 1.74 1.12 9.13
N THR A 101 0.63 1.86 9.28
CA THR A 101 -0.45 1.49 10.19
C THR A 101 -1.04 0.14 9.79
N GLY A 102 -1.30 -0.07 8.50
CA GLY A 102 -1.79 -1.34 7.97
C GLY A 102 -0.84 -2.52 8.22
N LEU A 103 0.47 -2.32 8.04
CA LEU A 103 1.50 -3.31 8.36
C LEU A 103 1.45 -3.72 9.84
N ILE A 104 1.39 -2.74 10.74
CA ILE A 104 1.33 -2.97 12.19
C ILE A 104 0.04 -3.70 12.55
N LEU A 105 -1.11 -3.18 12.12
CA LEU A 105 -2.42 -3.75 12.40
C LEU A 105 -2.51 -5.20 11.90
N ILE A 106 -2.04 -5.49 10.68
CA ILE A 106 -2.15 -6.85 10.16
C ILE A 106 -1.26 -7.82 10.92
N LYS A 107 -0.07 -7.38 11.38
CA LYS A 107 0.83 -8.22 12.17
C LYS A 107 0.22 -8.58 13.52
N LEU A 108 -0.56 -7.67 14.11
CA LEU A 108 -1.28 -7.89 15.37
C LEU A 108 -2.53 -8.76 15.19
N LEU A 109 -3.25 -8.59 14.08
CA LEU A 109 -4.55 -9.23 13.84
C LEU A 109 -4.46 -10.57 13.11
N ALA A 110 -3.43 -10.77 12.28
CA ALA A 110 -3.28 -11.99 11.50
C ALA A 110 -2.81 -13.14 12.40
N ARG A 111 -3.73 -14.04 12.73
CA ARG A 111 -3.37 -15.37 13.23
C ARG A 111 -2.64 -16.12 12.11
N ARG A 112 -1.51 -16.78 12.42
CA ARG A 112 -0.78 -17.65 11.48
C ARG A 112 -1.77 -18.60 10.80
N ARG A 113 -2.14 -18.32 9.55
CA ARG A 113 -2.94 -19.25 8.77
C ARG A 113 -2.01 -20.38 8.32
N ARG A 114 -2.34 -21.62 8.66
CA ARG A 114 -1.75 -22.78 8.00
C ARG A 114 -2.11 -22.67 6.51
N PRO A 115 -1.17 -22.87 5.58
CA PRO A 115 -1.46 -22.78 4.16
C PRO A 115 -2.58 -23.77 3.80
N THR A 116 -3.67 -23.26 3.22
CA THR A 116 -4.75 -24.10 2.69
C THR A 116 -4.19 -24.87 1.48
N PRO A 117 -4.40 -26.19 1.36
CA PRO A 117 -3.79 -27.02 0.31
C PRO A 117 -4.01 -26.52 -1.13
N ILE A 118 -5.13 -25.82 -1.39
CA ILE A 118 -5.49 -25.30 -2.71
C ILE A 118 -4.47 -24.29 -3.24
N TYR A 119 -3.81 -23.52 -2.34
CA TYR A 119 -2.77 -22.57 -2.76
C TYR A 119 -1.50 -23.28 -3.26
N GLN A 120 -1.16 -24.46 -2.75
CA GLN A 120 0.00 -25.21 -3.26
C GLN A 120 -0.22 -25.71 -4.68
N VAL A 121 -1.44 -26.14 -5.01
CA VAL A 121 -1.77 -26.66 -6.34
C VAL A 121 -1.60 -25.55 -7.39
N TYR A 122 -2.14 -24.35 -7.18
CA TYR A 122 -2.10 -23.30 -8.21
C TYR A 122 -0.69 -22.76 -8.52
N TYR A 123 0.23 -22.75 -7.55
CA TYR A 123 1.63 -22.33 -7.77
C TYR A 123 2.53 -23.46 -8.30
N HIS A 124 2.09 -24.72 -8.28
CA HIS A 124 2.89 -25.86 -8.76
C HIS A 124 2.69 -26.15 -10.26
N TYR A 125 1.67 -25.57 -10.88
CA TYR A 125 1.31 -25.77 -12.29
C TYR A 125 1.51 -24.54 -13.18
N VAL A 126 2.23 -23.52 -12.70
CA VAL A 126 2.64 -22.32 -13.45
C VAL A 126 4.14 -22.16 -13.32
#